data_AF-A0A8T2DSL0-F1
#
_entry.id   AF-A0A8T2DSL0-F1
#
_cell.length_a   1.000
_cell.length_b   1.000
_cell.length_c   1.000
_cell.angle_alpha   90.00
_cell.angle_beta   90.00
_cell.angle_gamma   90.00
#
_symmetry.space_group_name_H-M   'P 1'
#
loop_
_entity.id
_entity.type
_entity.pdbx_description
1 polymer ?
#
loop_
_entity_poly.entity_id
_entity_poly.type
_entity_poly.pdbx_seq_one_letter_code
_entity_poly.pdbx_strand_id
1 'polypeptide(L)'
;MAEISGLPDDLLVKILAFLPTKVAISTSVLSKQWRFLWMWLPKLKYDDYDDITDGFNSVSAFQTYRDFIAKNLPLHRAPIIESLSLGFRCGTLQPEDLKSWVEVAVSRSVRELSILAYYRNNYALSSSSLYTCKSLVTLKGFNIRVDVPPTVCLLPSLRTLELKRVRYLNEDSLRMLLSFCPVLEYLSIERHDNDNLRGLVVDVPSLRRLSLTSYTGCSSDDYVIVTPSLKYFKAFDYRSEISSYKIEKIPELEEADISIERNPEKLFVYFKSIKCLSLQVDFNSKEEPGYDSGIVFNHLEELTPYINDANWSKLLFRLLNDSPKLRVLEISNSKSFYKEKIGEYLPVSWSKNQGSVPKCFLNSLETFRVKWYYSEEQEDRDFLSLIFKHARCLKSTSILHR
;
A
#
# COMPACT_ATOMS: atom_id res chain seq x y z
N MET A 1 -11.99 -18.81 -43.03
CA MET A 1 -11.85 -18.07 -41.78
C MET A 1 -12.54 -16.73 -41.99
N ALA A 2 -13.48 -16.35 -41.11
CA ALA A 2 -14.12 -15.03 -41.23
C ALA A 2 -13.03 -13.95 -41.07
N GLU A 3 -12.91 -13.10 -42.08
CA GLU A 3 -11.95 -12.01 -42.09
C GLU A 3 -12.30 -11.00 -41.00
N ILE A 4 -11.40 -10.80 -40.05
CA ILE A 4 -11.57 -9.81 -38.96
C ILE A 4 -11.72 -8.39 -39.56
N SER A 5 -11.25 -8.14 -40.78
CA SER A 5 -11.46 -6.91 -41.57
C SER A 5 -12.92 -6.62 -41.94
N GLY A 6 -13.85 -7.57 -41.77
CA GLY A 6 -15.28 -7.34 -41.99
C GLY A 6 -16.03 -6.76 -40.79
N LEU A 7 -15.38 -6.62 -39.63
CA LEU A 7 -16.02 -6.12 -38.42
C LEU A 7 -16.13 -4.57 -38.42
N PRO A 8 -17.24 -4.03 -37.91
CA PRO A 8 -17.38 -2.61 -37.59
C PRO A 8 -16.29 -2.09 -36.64
N ASP A 9 -15.88 -0.82 -36.84
CA ASP A 9 -14.82 -0.18 -36.06
C ASP A 9 -15.08 -0.21 -34.54
N ASP A 10 -16.33 -0.10 -34.11
CA ASP A 10 -16.69 -0.13 -32.69
C ASP A 10 -16.41 -1.50 -32.04
N LEU A 11 -16.65 -2.60 -32.77
CA LEU A 11 -16.30 -3.94 -32.33
C LEU A 11 -14.79 -4.14 -32.31
N LEU A 12 -14.08 -3.62 -33.31
CA LEU A 12 -12.62 -3.68 -33.36
C LEU A 12 -11.99 -2.90 -32.19
N VAL A 13 -12.49 -1.71 -31.86
CA VAL A 13 -12.04 -0.93 -30.70
C VAL A 13 -12.30 -1.69 -29.40
N LYS A 14 -13.46 -2.36 -29.25
CA LYS A 14 -13.73 -3.22 -28.09
C LYS A 14 -12.75 -4.39 -28.00
N ILE A 15 -12.42 -5.03 -29.11
CA ILE A 15 -11.39 -6.10 -29.14
C ILE A 15 -10.03 -5.53 -28.72
N LEU A 16 -9.62 -4.40 -29.28
CA LEU A 16 -8.35 -3.75 -28.95
C LEU A 16 -8.27 -3.28 -27.49
N ALA A 17 -9.40 -2.95 -26.85
CA ALA A 17 -9.45 -2.54 -25.44
C ALA A 17 -9.08 -3.67 -24.46
N PHE A 18 -9.09 -4.93 -24.90
CA PHE A 18 -8.58 -6.06 -24.12
C PHE A 18 -7.07 -6.28 -24.29
N LEU A 19 -6.44 -5.58 -25.23
CA LEU A 19 -5.01 -5.72 -25.50
C LEU A 19 -4.21 -4.63 -24.75
N PRO A 20 -2.95 -4.92 -24.37
CA PRO A 20 -2.03 -3.87 -23.94
C PRO A 20 -1.91 -2.78 -25.00
N THR A 21 -1.83 -1.52 -24.59
CA THR A 21 -1.82 -0.35 -25.49
C THR A 21 -0.77 -0.48 -26.60
N LYS A 22 0.44 -0.95 -26.28
CA LYS A 22 1.51 -1.19 -27.26
C LYS A 22 1.13 -2.23 -28.32
N VAL A 23 0.48 -3.32 -27.92
CA VAL A 23 -0.01 -4.36 -28.84
C VAL A 23 -1.17 -3.82 -29.68
N ALA A 24 -2.07 -3.05 -29.08
CA ALA A 24 -3.15 -2.42 -29.83
C ALA A 24 -2.60 -1.43 -30.89
N ILE A 25 -1.58 -0.65 -30.56
CA ILE A 25 -0.88 0.22 -31.51
C ILE A 25 -0.20 -0.58 -32.62
N SER A 26 0.42 -1.73 -32.32
CA SER A 26 1.11 -2.53 -33.34
C SER A 26 0.15 -3.11 -34.39
N THR A 27 -1.13 -3.30 -34.06
CA THR A 27 -2.16 -3.70 -35.04
C THR A 27 -2.39 -2.65 -36.14
N SER A 28 -1.91 -1.42 -35.97
CA SER A 28 -2.05 -0.33 -36.96
C SER A 28 -1.43 -0.66 -38.34
N VAL A 29 -0.54 -1.65 -38.41
CA VAL A 29 0.09 -2.08 -39.66
C VAL A 29 -0.73 -3.12 -40.44
N LEU A 30 -1.78 -3.70 -39.83
CA LEU A 30 -2.56 -4.77 -40.45
C LEU A 30 -3.35 -4.30 -41.68
N SER A 31 -3.97 -3.13 -41.61
CA SER A 31 -4.66 -2.53 -42.75
C SER A 31 -4.93 -1.03 -42.56
N LYS A 32 -5.43 -0.35 -43.60
CA LYS A 32 -5.84 1.06 -43.53
C LYS A 32 -6.93 1.31 -42.47
N GLN A 33 -7.79 0.33 -42.20
CA GLN A 33 -8.85 0.43 -41.19
C GLN A 33 -8.24 0.46 -39.78
N TRP A 34 -7.29 -0.44 -39.50
CA TRP A 34 -6.69 -0.60 -38.17
C TRP A 34 -5.75 0.53 -37.77
N ARG A 35 -5.26 1.30 -38.76
CA ARG A 35 -4.24 2.33 -38.58
C ARG A 35 -4.53 3.32 -37.44
N PHE A 36 -5.79 3.66 -37.21
CA PHE A 36 -6.20 4.70 -36.25
C PHE A 36 -7.16 4.22 -35.16
N LEU A 37 -7.52 2.93 -35.12
CA LEU A 37 -8.50 2.42 -34.15
C LEU A 37 -8.04 2.57 -32.71
N TRP A 38 -6.74 2.38 -32.47
CA TRP A 38 -6.15 2.52 -31.14
C TRP A 38 -6.32 3.93 -30.54
N MET A 39 -6.54 4.97 -31.37
CA MET A 39 -6.80 6.34 -30.91
C MET A 39 -8.18 6.48 -30.24
N TRP A 40 -9.03 5.45 -30.28
CA TRP A 40 -10.33 5.43 -29.60
C TRP A 40 -10.31 4.66 -28.29
N LEU A 41 -9.15 4.13 -27.88
CA LEU A 41 -9.06 3.32 -26.67
C LEU A 41 -9.32 4.17 -25.42
N PRO A 42 -10.18 3.69 -24.50
CA PRO A 42 -10.45 4.42 -23.26
C PRO A 42 -9.30 4.29 -22.24
N LYS A 43 -8.48 3.25 -22.37
CA LYS A 43 -7.38 2.92 -21.44
C LYS A 43 -6.05 2.96 -22.17
N LEU A 44 -5.15 3.81 -21.70
CA LEU A 44 -3.83 4.04 -22.26
C LEU A 44 -2.79 3.74 -21.19
N LYS A 45 -1.92 2.77 -21.46
CA LYS A 45 -0.75 2.47 -20.65
C LYS A 45 0.49 2.71 -21.49
N TYR A 46 1.22 3.75 -21.15
CA TYR A 46 2.52 4.04 -21.71
C TYR A 46 3.58 3.73 -20.67
N ASP A 47 4.24 2.58 -20.81
CA ASP A 47 5.39 2.26 -19.98
C ASP A 47 6.59 1.73 -20.78
N ASP A 48 7.79 1.84 -20.19
CA ASP A 48 9.06 1.38 -20.77
C ASP A 48 9.64 0.15 -20.03
N TYR A 49 8.83 -0.59 -19.25
CA TYR A 49 9.33 -1.67 -18.38
C TYR A 49 9.83 -2.92 -19.11
N ASP A 50 9.22 -3.26 -20.24
CA ASP A 50 9.58 -4.47 -20.98
C ASP A 50 10.71 -4.23 -21.99
N ASP A 51 11.06 -2.96 -22.26
CA ASP A 51 11.97 -2.58 -23.36
C ASP A 51 13.42 -2.30 -22.92
N ILE A 52 13.70 -2.20 -21.62
CA ILE A 52 15.05 -1.91 -21.09
C ILE A 52 15.65 -3.19 -20.50
N THR A 53 16.05 -4.11 -21.38
CA THR A 53 16.86 -5.29 -21.00
C THR A 53 18.35 -5.08 -21.22
N ASP A 54 18.80 -4.00 -21.89
CA ASP A 54 20.23 -3.75 -22.15
C ASP A 54 20.63 -2.28 -21.90
N GLY A 55 21.58 -2.10 -20.99
CA GLY A 55 21.98 -0.82 -20.37
C GLY A 55 22.65 0.23 -21.26
N PHE A 56 22.68 0.08 -22.60
CA PHE A 56 23.35 1.03 -23.50
C PHE A 56 22.48 1.57 -24.66
N ASN A 57 21.34 0.94 -25.01
CA ASN A 57 20.41 1.42 -26.05
C ASN A 57 19.17 2.16 -25.49
N SER A 58 19.15 2.46 -24.19
CA SER A 58 17.96 2.92 -23.48
C SER A 58 17.54 4.36 -23.80
N VAL A 59 18.48 5.25 -24.15
CA VAL A 59 18.19 6.68 -24.37
C VAL A 59 17.48 6.92 -25.70
N SER A 60 17.90 6.26 -26.78
CA SER A 60 17.31 6.43 -28.12
C SER A 60 15.92 5.80 -28.24
N ALA A 61 15.73 4.61 -27.65
CA ALA A 61 14.43 3.97 -27.54
C ALA A 61 13.44 4.82 -26.73
N PHE A 62 13.90 5.39 -25.60
CA PHE A 62 13.08 6.30 -24.80
C PHE A 62 12.70 7.57 -25.57
N GLN A 63 13.65 8.21 -26.26
CA GLN A 63 13.34 9.43 -27.02
C GLN A 63 12.29 9.15 -28.10
N THR A 64 12.40 8.03 -28.80
CA THR A 64 11.39 7.57 -29.78
C THR A 64 10.02 7.40 -29.12
N TYR A 65 9.99 6.85 -27.91
CA TYR A 65 8.76 6.63 -27.15
C TYR A 65 8.12 7.94 -26.68
N ARG A 66 8.94 8.85 -26.14
CA ARG A 66 8.53 10.21 -25.76
C ARG A 66 7.94 10.95 -26.97
N ASP A 67 8.65 10.93 -28.11
CA ASP A 67 8.20 11.57 -29.34
C ASP A 67 6.89 10.97 -29.85
N PHE A 68 6.72 9.65 -29.70
CA PHE A 68 5.46 8.98 -30.02
C PHE A 68 4.31 9.49 -29.14
N ILE A 69 4.48 9.58 -27.82
CA ILE A 69 3.43 10.08 -26.91
C ILE A 69 3.14 11.54 -27.22
N ALA A 70 4.17 12.38 -27.32
CA ALA A 70 4.03 13.81 -27.62
C ALA A 70 3.30 14.05 -28.94
N LYS A 71 3.56 13.24 -29.96
CA LYS A 71 2.90 13.34 -31.27
C LYS A 71 1.47 12.83 -31.27
N ASN A 72 1.19 11.73 -30.57
CA ASN A 72 -0.08 11.03 -30.75
C ASN A 72 -1.09 11.23 -29.62
N LEU A 73 -0.67 11.46 -28.38
CA LEU A 73 -1.60 11.68 -27.26
C LEU A 73 -2.54 12.87 -27.51
N PRO A 74 -2.08 14.02 -28.06
CA PRO A 74 -2.98 15.11 -28.45
C PRO A 74 -3.98 14.74 -29.54
N LEU A 75 -3.62 13.76 -30.39
CA LEU A 75 -4.46 13.25 -31.50
C LEU A 75 -5.41 12.14 -31.06
N HIS A 76 -5.35 11.71 -29.80
CA HIS A 76 -6.26 10.69 -29.26
C HIS A 76 -7.71 11.16 -29.47
N ARG A 77 -8.60 10.25 -29.86
CA ARG A 77 -9.97 10.57 -30.30
C ARG A 77 -11.03 10.23 -29.26
N ALA A 78 -10.70 9.40 -28.28
CA ALA A 78 -11.64 9.07 -27.20
C ALA A 78 -12.07 10.36 -26.46
N PRO A 79 -13.39 10.63 -26.32
CA PRO A 79 -13.88 11.80 -25.61
C PRO A 79 -13.58 11.74 -24.11
N ILE A 80 -13.51 10.52 -23.57
CA ILE A 80 -13.18 10.21 -22.18
C ILE A 80 -11.99 9.27 -22.16
N ILE A 81 -10.96 9.61 -21.37
CA ILE A 81 -9.89 8.68 -21.01
C ILE A 81 -10.26 8.05 -19.67
N GLU A 82 -10.64 6.77 -19.67
CA GLU A 82 -10.93 6.06 -18.42
C GLU A 82 -9.67 5.92 -17.56
N SER A 83 -8.54 5.58 -18.18
CA SER A 83 -7.29 5.36 -17.45
C SER A 83 -6.09 5.78 -18.30
N LEU A 84 -5.22 6.60 -17.73
CA LEU A 84 -3.91 6.94 -18.28
C LEU A 84 -2.83 6.54 -17.28
N SER A 85 -1.97 5.61 -17.68
CA SER A 85 -0.80 5.21 -16.91
C SER A 85 0.47 5.55 -17.68
N LEU A 86 1.38 6.25 -17.00
CA LEU A 86 2.64 6.77 -17.52
C LEU A 86 3.78 6.20 -16.65
N GLY A 87 4.57 5.28 -17.17
CA GLY A 87 5.66 4.62 -16.45
C GLY A 87 7.00 4.76 -17.15
N PHE A 88 7.96 5.44 -16.52
CA PHE A 88 9.24 5.76 -17.15
C PHE A 88 10.41 5.48 -16.22
N ARG A 89 11.37 4.69 -16.71
CA ARG A 89 12.64 4.41 -16.02
C ARG A 89 13.79 5.32 -16.45
N CYS A 90 13.70 5.92 -17.63
CA CYS A 90 14.75 6.79 -18.15
C CYS A 90 14.66 8.24 -17.61
N GLY A 91 15.80 8.83 -17.26
CA GLY A 91 15.90 10.19 -16.69
C GLY A 91 15.76 11.35 -17.67
N THR A 92 15.54 11.08 -18.95
CA THR A 92 15.44 12.10 -20.01
C THR A 92 14.04 12.69 -20.18
N LEU A 93 13.02 12.16 -19.49
CA LEU A 93 11.71 12.81 -19.39
C LEU A 93 11.91 14.24 -18.89
N GLN A 94 11.28 15.23 -19.52
CA GLN A 94 11.25 16.60 -19.02
C GLN A 94 9.94 16.84 -18.27
N PRO A 95 9.93 17.66 -17.20
CA PRO A 95 8.69 18.03 -16.50
C PRO A 95 7.60 18.60 -17.42
N GLU A 96 7.99 19.31 -18.47
CA GLU A 96 7.09 19.90 -19.46
C GLU A 96 6.33 18.84 -20.28
N ASP A 97 6.97 17.71 -20.57
CA ASP A 97 6.32 16.59 -21.28
C ASP A 97 5.18 16.04 -20.42
N LEU A 98 5.47 15.73 -19.16
CA LEU A 98 4.49 15.21 -18.22
C LEU A 98 3.33 16.19 -18.02
N LYS A 99 3.64 17.49 -17.88
CA LYS A 99 2.64 18.54 -17.78
C LYS A 99 1.70 18.54 -18.99
N SER A 100 2.25 18.54 -20.21
CA SER A 100 1.46 18.54 -21.44
C SER A 100 0.58 17.29 -21.55
N TRP A 101 1.11 16.11 -21.23
CA TRP A 101 0.36 14.86 -21.30
C TRP A 101 -0.79 14.82 -20.28
N VAL A 102 -0.56 15.32 -19.06
CA VAL A 102 -1.60 15.46 -18.04
C VAL A 102 -2.66 16.46 -18.47
N GLU A 103 -2.29 17.59 -19.07
CA GLU A 103 -3.26 18.57 -19.60
C GLU A 103 -4.17 17.96 -20.67
N VAL A 104 -3.60 17.17 -21.59
CA VAL A 104 -4.40 16.42 -22.58
C VAL A 104 -5.35 15.45 -21.87
N ALA A 105 -4.87 14.70 -20.88
CA ALA A 105 -5.70 13.76 -20.13
C ALA A 105 -6.87 14.46 -19.41
N VAL A 106 -6.59 15.58 -18.73
CA VAL A 106 -7.60 16.41 -18.07
C VAL A 106 -8.61 16.96 -19.07
N SER A 107 -8.15 17.44 -20.24
CA SER A 107 -9.05 17.92 -21.30
C SER A 107 -10.00 16.83 -21.84
N ARG A 108 -9.65 15.56 -21.64
CA ARG A 108 -10.44 14.38 -21.98
C ARG A 108 -11.06 13.71 -20.76
N SER A 109 -11.33 14.49 -19.70
CA SER A 109 -12.06 14.04 -18.52
C SER A 109 -11.51 12.73 -17.94
N VAL A 110 -10.18 12.67 -17.76
CA VAL A 110 -9.51 11.49 -17.21
C VAL A 110 -10.12 11.06 -15.87
N ARG A 111 -10.33 9.76 -15.68
CA ARG A 111 -10.86 9.20 -14.42
C ARG A 111 -9.77 8.60 -13.54
N GLU A 112 -8.81 7.90 -14.13
CA GLU A 112 -7.67 7.33 -13.42
C GLU A 112 -6.37 7.85 -14.04
N LEU A 113 -5.52 8.43 -13.20
CA LEU A 113 -4.19 8.88 -13.59
C LEU A 113 -3.13 8.20 -12.73
N SER A 114 -2.19 7.51 -13.37
CA SER A 114 -1.05 6.89 -12.71
C SER A 114 0.25 7.36 -13.34
N ILE A 115 1.15 7.89 -12.52
CA ILE A 115 2.46 8.41 -12.93
C ILE A 115 3.53 7.71 -12.10
N LEU A 116 4.43 6.99 -12.78
CA LEU A 116 5.51 6.22 -12.18
C LEU A 116 6.84 6.66 -12.79
N ALA A 117 7.56 7.56 -12.12
CA ALA A 117 8.83 8.10 -12.63
C ALA A 117 10.00 7.59 -11.79
N TYR A 118 10.85 6.69 -12.29
CA TYR A 118 11.86 6.02 -11.44
C TYR A 118 13.20 6.75 -11.32
N TYR A 119 13.44 7.77 -12.13
CA TYR A 119 14.68 8.52 -12.10
C TYR A 119 14.62 9.73 -11.15
N ARG A 120 15.75 10.10 -10.55
CA ARG A 120 15.91 11.12 -9.48
C ARG A 120 15.65 12.57 -9.89
N ASN A 121 14.94 12.82 -10.99
CA ASN A 121 14.54 14.17 -11.35
C ASN A 121 13.18 14.47 -10.68
N ASN A 122 13.10 15.58 -9.96
CA ASN A 122 11.90 16.00 -9.21
C ASN A 122 10.78 16.43 -10.18
N TYR A 123 10.12 15.48 -10.82
CA TYR A 123 9.04 15.75 -11.77
C TYR A 123 7.85 16.39 -11.05
N ALA A 124 7.71 17.70 -11.22
CA ALA A 124 6.61 18.43 -10.62
C ALA A 124 5.30 18.12 -11.35
N LEU A 125 4.29 17.69 -10.58
CA LEU A 125 2.88 17.79 -10.96
C LEU A 125 2.46 19.26 -10.89
N SER A 126 3.07 20.10 -11.73
CA SER A 126 2.80 21.54 -11.79
C SER A 126 1.65 21.89 -12.73
N SER A 127 0.91 20.90 -13.23
CA SER A 127 -0.30 21.18 -13.99
C SER A 127 -1.42 21.56 -13.03
N SER A 128 -1.67 22.86 -12.88
CA SER A 128 -2.83 23.38 -12.13
C SER A 128 -4.15 22.78 -12.60
N SER A 129 -4.23 22.35 -13.87
CA SER A 129 -5.41 21.68 -14.45
C SER A 129 -5.72 20.33 -13.80
N LEU A 130 -4.71 19.61 -13.29
CA LEU A 130 -4.94 18.34 -12.60
C LEU A 130 -5.80 18.54 -11.36
N TYR A 131 -5.48 19.56 -10.58
CA TYR A 131 -6.13 19.89 -9.31
C TYR A 131 -7.55 20.46 -9.48
N THR A 132 -7.99 20.74 -10.70
CA THR A 132 -9.36 21.18 -11.02
C THR A 132 -10.17 20.10 -11.76
N CYS A 133 -9.57 18.92 -11.96
CA CYS A 133 -10.17 17.84 -12.74
C CYS A 133 -11.34 17.18 -11.98
N LYS A 134 -12.57 17.53 -12.39
CA LYS A 134 -13.79 17.03 -11.74
C LYS A 134 -14.08 15.55 -12.00
N SER A 135 -13.51 14.98 -13.06
CA SER A 135 -13.71 13.57 -13.43
C SER A 135 -12.73 12.62 -12.73
N LEU A 136 -11.66 13.13 -12.12
CA LEU A 136 -10.60 12.32 -11.55
C LEU A 136 -11.09 11.58 -10.30
N VAL A 137 -11.06 10.25 -10.36
CA VAL A 137 -11.47 9.33 -9.29
C VAL A 137 -10.26 8.71 -8.59
N THR A 138 -9.19 8.44 -9.35
CA THR A 138 -7.97 7.82 -8.82
C THR A 138 -6.73 8.56 -9.29
N LEU A 139 -5.87 8.93 -8.35
CA LEU A 139 -4.56 9.53 -8.60
C LEU A 139 -3.48 8.68 -7.93
N LYS A 140 -2.54 8.18 -8.72
CA LYS A 140 -1.36 7.45 -8.22
C LYS A 140 -0.10 8.14 -8.69
N GLY A 141 0.74 8.57 -7.75
CA GLY A 141 2.01 9.21 -8.02
C GLY A 141 3.15 8.47 -7.35
N PHE A 142 4.18 8.13 -8.12
CA PHE A 142 5.44 7.60 -7.60
C PHE A 142 6.60 8.49 -8.03
N ASN A 143 7.36 8.98 -7.04
CA ASN A 143 8.53 9.83 -7.21
C ASN A 143 8.25 11.09 -8.04
N ILE A 144 7.20 11.79 -7.59
CA ILE A 144 6.69 13.05 -8.14
C ILE A 144 6.88 14.19 -7.15
N ARG A 145 6.75 15.43 -7.62
CA ARG A 145 6.66 16.62 -6.78
C ARG A 145 5.23 17.17 -6.78
N VAL A 146 4.64 17.35 -5.60
CA VAL A 146 3.29 17.90 -5.40
C VAL A 146 3.40 19.38 -5.08
N ASP A 147 2.75 20.19 -5.91
CA ASP A 147 2.66 21.64 -5.80
C ASP A 147 1.18 22.02 -5.96
N VAL A 148 0.50 22.26 -4.84
CA VAL A 148 -0.94 22.51 -4.81
C VAL A 148 -1.19 24.01 -4.98
N PRO A 149 -1.92 24.42 -6.03
CA PRO A 149 -2.29 25.83 -6.21
C PRO A 149 -3.24 26.28 -5.07
N PRO A 150 -2.93 27.39 -4.36
CA PRO A 150 -3.66 27.78 -3.16
C PRO A 150 -5.11 28.25 -3.39
N THR A 151 -5.50 28.58 -4.62
CA THR A 151 -6.76 29.30 -4.91
C THR A 151 -7.76 28.54 -5.79
N VAL A 152 -7.41 27.39 -6.37
CA VAL A 152 -8.23 26.76 -7.44
C VAL A 152 -8.42 25.25 -7.27
N CYS A 153 -7.80 24.62 -6.27
CA CYS A 153 -7.83 23.16 -6.16
C CYS A 153 -9.20 22.65 -5.66
N LEU A 154 -9.85 21.79 -6.43
CA LEU A 154 -11.02 21.01 -6.02
C LEU A 154 -11.05 19.70 -6.80
N LEU A 155 -10.93 18.58 -6.08
CA LEU A 155 -10.98 17.22 -6.63
C LEU A 155 -12.24 16.52 -6.11
N PRO A 156 -13.44 16.90 -6.62
CA PRO A 156 -14.72 16.54 -6.01
C PRO A 156 -15.08 15.05 -6.16
N SER A 157 -14.41 14.34 -7.08
CA SER A 157 -14.68 12.93 -7.38
C SER A 157 -13.57 11.99 -6.90
N LEU A 158 -12.48 12.52 -6.34
CA LEU A 158 -11.30 11.73 -6.00
C LEU A 158 -11.59 10.83 -4.80
N ARG A 159 -11.56 9.51 -5.04
CA ARG A 159 -11.80 8.47 -4.03
C ARG A 159 -10.53 7.74 -3.61
N THR A 160 -9.51 7.74 -4.47
CA THR A 160 -8.28 6.96 -4.26
C THR A 160 -7.07 7.85 -4.54
N LEU A 161 -6.24 8.05 -3.52
CA LEU A 161 -4.99 8.80 -3.62
C LEU A 161 -3.82 7.94 -3.14
N GLU A 162 -2.88 7.66 -4.03
CA GLU A 162 -1.65 6.94 -3.71
C GLU A 162 -0.45 7.85 -3.99
N LEU A 163 0.31 8.18 -2.95
CA LEU A 163 1.46 9.06 -3.01
C LEU A 163 2.68 8.32 -2.49
N LYS A 164 3.61 7.99 -3.38
CA LYS A 164 4.83 7.25 -3.05
C LYS A 164 6.06 8.06 -3.43
N ARG A 165 7.04 8.15 -2.53
CA ARG A 165 8.30 8.90 -2.76
C ARG A 165 8.08 10.36 -3.19
N VAL A 166 7.10 11.03 -2.59
CA VAL A 166 6.67 12.36 -3.03
C VAL A 166 7.46 13.47 -2.33
N ARG A 167 7.87 14.49 -3.10
CA ARG A 167 8.36 15.76 -2.56
C ARG A 167 7.26 16.82 -2.63
N TYR A 168 7.09 17.60 -1.58
CA TYR A 168 6.06 18.64 -1.50
C TYR A 168 6.68 20.02 -1.72
N LEU A 169 5.90 21.01 -2.15
CA LEU A 169 6.40 22.38 -2.25
C LEU A 169 6.78 22.93 -0.85
N ASN A 170 5.95 22.65 0.14
CA ASN A 170 6.11 23.04 1.54
C ASN A 170 5.39 22.04 2.46
N GLU A 171 5.50 22.22 3.78
CA GLU A 171 4.90 21.32 4.79
C GLU A 171 3.37 21.26 4.73
N ASP A 172 2.71 22.35 4.31
CA ASP A 172 1.24 22.43 4.22
C ASP A 172 0.65 21.83 2.94
N SER A 173 1.48 21.54 1.93
CA SER A 173 0.99 21.14 0.60
C SER A 173 0.17 19.85 0.63
N LEU A 174 0.58 18.87 1.44
CA LEU A 174 -0.19 17.64 1.58
C LEU A 174 -1.53 17.90 2.28
N ARG A 175 -1.51 18.65 3.38
CA ARG A 175 -2.74 18.99 4.13
C ARG A 175 -3.73 19.72 3.23
N MET A 176 -3.23 20.65 2.43
CA MET A 176 -4.01 21.39 1.45
C MET A 176 -4.57 20.46 0.35
N LEU A 177 -3.78 19.53 -0.18
CA LEU A 177 -4.28 18.55 -1.15
C LEU A 177 -5.44 17.73 -0.58
N LEU A 178 -5.29 17.23 0.65
CA LEU A 178 -6.27 16.38 1.32
C LEU A 178 -7.57 17.14 1.62
N SER A 179 -7.49 18.42 2.03
CA SER A 179 -8.70 19.23 2.31
C SER A 179 -9.56 19.49 1.07
N PHE A 180 -8.98 19.38 -0.13
CA PHE A 180 -9.69 19.54 -1.41
C PHE A 180 -10.26 18.23 -1.98
N CYS A 181 -10.17 17.13 -1.23
CA CYS A 181 -10.65 15.80 -1.63
C CYS A 181 -11.81 15.33 -0.71
N PRO A 182 -13.02 15.91 -0.81
CA PRO A 182 -14.09 15.69 0.18
C PRO A 182 -14.63 14.25 0.21
N VAL A 183 -14.49 13.49 -0.88
CA VAL A 183 -15.02 12.11 -1.03
C VAL A 183 -13.91 11.04 -1.01
N LEU A 184 -12.73 11.37 -0.48
CA LEU A 184 -11.59 10.47 -0.46
C LEU A 184 -11.85 9.26 0.45
N GLU A 185 -11.86 8.05 -0.12
CA GLU A 185 -12.15 6.80 0.60
C GLU A 185 -10.87 6.01 0.92
N TYR A 186 -9.84 6.10 0.08
CA TYR A 186 -8.56 5.40 0.22
C TYR A 186 -7.37 6.36 0.05
N LEU A 187 -6.48 6.36 1.04
CA LEU A 187 -5.23 7.12 1.04
C LEU A 187 -4.06 6.18 1.34
N SER A 188 -3.06 6.18 0.47
CA SER A 188 -1.77 5.52 0.71
C SER A 188 -0.65 6.54 0.60
N ILE A 189 0.18 6.64 1.63
CA ILE A 189 1.37 7.49 1.66
C ILE A 189 2.59 6.64 1.96
N GLU A 190 3.57 6.69 1.06
CA GLU A 190 4.85 6.00 1.20
C GLU A 190 5.99 7.01 1.19
N ARG A 191 6.63 7.18 2.35
CA ARG A 191 7.69 8.15 2.65
C ARG A 191 9.06 7.51 2.59
N HIS A 192 10.02 8.21 1.98
CA HIS A 192 11.42 7.78 1.82
C HIS A 192 12.37 8.92 2.18
N ASP A 193 13.67 8.63 2.26
CA ASP A 193 14.78 9.56 2.51
C ASP A 193 14.78 10.85 1.66
N ASN A 194 14.10 10.85 0.53
CA ASN A 194 13.97 12.00 -0.34
C ASN A 194 12.78 12.92 -0.02
N ASP A 195 11.90 12.55 0.92
CA ASP A 195 10.78 13.40 1.33
C ASP A 195 11.26 14.65 2.09
N ASN A 196 10.41 15.68 2.11
CA ASN A 196 10.68 16.94 2.79
C ASN A 196 9.61 17.32 3.82
N LEU A 197 8.79 16.35 4.25
CA LEU A 197 7.83 16.58 5.31
C LEU A 197 8.52 16.33 6.65
N ARG A 198 8.20 17.15 7.64
CA ARG A 198 8.56 16.82 9.02
C ARG A 198 7.54 15.79 9.55
N GLY A 199 6.40 16.27 10.02
CA GLY A 199 5.28 15.44 10.45
C GLY A 199 4.28 15.13 9.33
N LEU A 200 3.25 14.37 9.69
CA LEU A 200 2.12 14.06 8.81
C LEU A 200 0.81 14.44 9.51
N VAL A 201 -0.07 15.17 8.83
CA VAL A 201 -1.43 15.44 9.32
C VAL A 201 -2.42 14.91 8.29
N VAL A 202 -3.19 13.89 8.68
CA VAL A 202 -4.27 13.31 7.87
C VAL A 202 -5.60 13.68 8.52
N ASP A 203 -6.24 14.71 8.01
CA ASP A 203 -7.57 15.17 8.44
C ASP A 203 -8.53 15.00 7.26
N VAL A 204 -9.17 13.83 7.21
CA VAL A 204 -10.04 13.41 6.11
C VAL A 204 -11.22 12.62 6.65
N PRO A 205 -12.36 13.29 6.95
CA PRO A 205 -13.51 12.62 7.58
C PRO A 205 -14.16 11.50 6.78
N SER A 206 -14.04 11.53 5.44
CA SER A 206 -14.60 10.52 4.52
C SER A 206 -13.73 9.27 4.37
N LEU A 207 -12.51 9.27 4.92
CA LEU A 207 -11.53 8.22 4.69
C LEU A 207 -11.95 6.90 5.35
N ARG A 208 -11.95 5.82 4.56
CA ARG A 208 -12.30 4.46 5.02
C ARG A 208 -11.09 3.56 5.15
N ARG A 209 -10.03 3.84 4.39
CA ARG A 209 -8.81 3.04 4.35
C ARG A 209 -7.58 3.93 4.29
N LEU A 210 -6.64 3.70 5.20
CA LEU A 210 -5.40 4.46 5.31
C LEU A 210 -4.21 3.51 5.34
N SER A 211 -3.23 3.76 4.48
CA SER A 211 -1.95 3.04 4.47
C SER A 211 -0.80 4.03 4.60
N LEU A 212 -0.05 3.93 5.68
CA LEU A 212 1.14 4.74 5.93
C LEU A 212 2.35 3.82 5.91
N THR A 213 3.35 4.19 5.12
CA THR A 213 4.60 3.45 4.97
C THR A 213 5.76 4.43 5.06
N SER A 214 6.65 4.23 6.01
CA SER A 214 7.75 5.13 6.29
C SER A 214 9.04 4.34 6.39
N TYR A 215 10.00 4.66 5.52
CA TYR A 215 11.31 4.02 5.49
C TYR A 215 12.35 4.85 6.26
N THR A 216 13.53 4.26 6.47
CA THR A 216 14.69 4.95 7.05
C THR A 216 15.04 6.23 6.27
N GLY A 217 15.48 7.27 6.98
CA GLY A 217 15.87 8.56 6.40
C GLY A 217 14.76 9.62 6.32
N CYS A 218 13.50 9.26 6.57
CA CYS A 218 12.42 10.25 6.71
C CYS A 218 12.46 10.90 8.10
N SER A 219 11.89 12.11 8.24
CA SER A 219 11.74 12.78 9.54
C SER A 219 10.99 11.91 10.57
N SER A 220 11.39 12.03 11.84
CA SER A 220 10.83 11.30 12.99
C SER A 220 9.64 11.99 13.65
N ASP A 221 9.20 13.15 13.14
CA ASP A 221 8.07 13.91 13.68
C ASP A 221 6.74 13.13 13.65
N ASP A 222 5.83 13.59 14.50
CA ASP A 222 4.56 12.93 14.82
C ASP A 222 3.59 12.86 13.64
N TYR A 223 2.80 11.78 13.64
CA TYR A 223 1.67 11.60 12.73
C TYR A 223 0.37 11.87 13.47
N VAL A 224 -0.41 12.82 12.97
CA VAL A 224 -1.73 13.17 13.49
C VAL A 224 -2.79 12.64 12.53
N ILE A 225 -3.67 11.78 13.02
CA ILE A 225 -4.70 11.11 12.21
C ILE A 225 -6.08 11.45 12.77
N VAL A 226 -6.86 12.19 11.99
CA VAL A 226 -8.22 12.65 12.27
C VAL A 226 -9.14 12.12 11.17
N THR A 227 -9.56 10.86 11.32
CA THR A 227 -10.34 10.13 10.30
C THR A 227 -11.38 9.22 10.98
N PRO A 228 -12.52 9.77 11.47
CA PRO A 228 -13.49 9.02 12.28
C PRO A 228 -14.16 7.84 11.56
N SER A 229 -14.26 7.88 10.23
CA SER A 229 -14.90 6.84 9.40
C SER A 229 -13.94 5.71 8.98
N LEU A 230 -12.73 5.67 9.55
CA LEU A 230 -11.68 4.75 9.12
C LEU A 230 -11.99 3.32 9.57
N LYS A 231 -11.99 2.38 8.62
CA LYS A 231 -12.30 0.95 8.83
C LYS A 231 -11.07 0.05 8.73
N TYR A 232 -10.09 0.45 7.94
CA TYR A 232 -8.84 -0.26 7.73
C TYR A 232 -7.66 0.68 7.93
N PHE A 233 -6.72 0.29 8.78
CA PHE A 233 -5.49 1.03 9.01
C PHE A 233 -4.26 0.15 8.80
N LYS A 234 -3.36 0.59 7.92
CA LYS A 234 -2.06 -0.02 7.72
C LYS A 234 -0.96 0.96 8.11
N ALA A 235 -0.06 0.52 8.98
CA ALA A 235 1.11 1.28 9.40
C ALA A 235 2.36 0.40 9.24
N PHE A 236 3.29 0.86 8.43
CA PHE A 236 4.58 0.23 8.21
C PHE A 236 5.66 1.26 8.48
N ASP A 237 6.39 1.14 9.59
CA ASP A 237 7.29 2.18 10.06
C ASP A 237 8.66 1.58 10.43
N TYR A 238 9.63 1.79 9.54
CA TYR A 238 11.03 1.42 9.68
C TYR A 238 11.93 2.63 10.01
N ARG A 239 11.36 3.69 10.60
CA ARG A 239 12.18 4.80 11.10
C ARG A 239 12.95 4.35 12.35
N SER A 240 14.22 4.74 12.40
CA SER A 240 15.14 4.40 13.51
C SER A 240 14.78 5.08 14.84
N GLU A 241 14.06 6.20 14.77
CA GLU A 241 13.63 7.00 15.92
C GLU A 241 12.14 6.78 16.22
N ILE A 242 11.76 6.97 17.49
CA ILE A 242 10.39 6.72 17.96
C ILE A 242 9.48 7.83 17.43
N SER A 243 8.76 7.55 16.35
CA SER A 243 7.63 8.38 15.94
C SER A 243 6.44 8.15 16.87
N SER A 244 5.68 9.21 17.19
CA SER A 244 4.42 9.04 17.89
C SER A 244 3.23 9.21 16.95
N TYR A 245 2.31 8.24 17.01
CA TYR A 245 1.03 8.30 16.33
C TYR A 245 0.01 8.89 17.29
N LYS A 246 -0.46 10.09 16.96
CA LYS A 246 -1.55 10.79 17.65
C LYS A 246 -2.81 10.58 16.83
N ILE A 247 -3.52 9.50 17.15
CA ILE A 247 -4.73 9.11 16.46
C ILE A 247 -5.91 9.60 17.29
N GLU A 248 -6.81 10.39 16.69
CA GLU A 248 -8.09 10.67 17.33
C GLU A 248 -8.97 9.42 17.38
N LYS A 249 -10.08 9.45 18.12
CA LYS A 249 -10.93 8.26 18.28
C LYS A 249 -11.38 7.74 16.91
N ILE A 250 -11.09 6.46 16.63
CA ILE A 250 -11.53 5.74 15.43
C ILE A 250 -12.58 4.68 15.82
N PRO A 251 -13.85 5.04 15.99
CA PRO A 251 -14.87 4.11 16.49
C PRO A 251 -15.20 2.98 15.49
N GLU A 252 -14.99 3.20 14.19
CA GLU A 252 -15.35 2.25 13.12
C GLU A 252 -14.20 1.35 12.67
N LEU A 253 -13.04 1.37 13.35
CA LEU A 253 -11.88 0.59 12.92
C LEU A 253 -12.15 -0.92 13.09
N GLU A 254 -12.10 -1.67 11.99
CA GLU A 254 -12.37 -3.12 11.97
C GLU A 254 -11.08 -3.93 11.78
N GLU A 255 -10.13 -3.42 11.01
CA GLU A 255 -8.92 -4.14 10.63
C GLU A 255 -7.68 -3.25 10.75
N ALA A 256 -6.60 -3.82 11.28
CA ALA A 256 -5.30 -3.16 11.38
C ALA A 256 -4.16 -4.08 10.88
N ASP A 257 -3.25 -3.53 10.08
CA ASP A 257 -2.03 -4.19 9.60
C ASP A 257 -0.81 -3.36 10.02
N ILE A 258 -0.10 -3.82 11.03
CA ILE A 258 0.93 -3.05 11.73
C ILE A 258 2.27 -3.75 11.60
N SER A 259 3.27 -3.04 11.07
CA SER A 259 4.66 -3.48 10.99
C SER A 259 5.56 -2.36 11.46
N ILE A 260 5.97 -2.39 12.73
CA ILE A 260 6.73 -1.29 13.36
C ILE A 260 7.91 -1.88 14.13
N GLU A 261 9.10 -1.34 13.90
CA GLU A 261 10.33 -1.79 14.56
C GLU A 261 10.37 -1.46 16.05
N ARG A 262 9.71 -0.38 16.50
CA ARG A 262 9.80 0.10 17.89
C ARG A 262 8.46 0.56 18.45
N ASN A 263 8.16 0.12 19.67
CA ASN A 263 7.04 0.59 20.49
C ASN A 263 5.63 0.46 19.87
N PRO A 264 5.25 -0.69 19.27
CA PRO A 264 3.91 -0.87 18.67
C PRO A 264 2.77 -0.78 19.70
N GLU A 265 3.06 -0.96 20.99
CA GLU A 265 2.10 -0.87 22.08
C GLU A 265 1.37 0.46 22.16
N LYS A 266 2.02 1.55 21.73
CA LYS A 266 1.42 2.89 21.70
C LYS A 266 0.23 2.99 20.75
N LEU A 267 0.13 2.09 19.78
CA LEU A 267 -1.02 2.04 18.87
C LEU A 267 -2.16 1.18 19.40
N PHE A 268 -1.88 0.20 20.25
CA PHE A 268 -2.88 -0.76 20.73
C PHE A 268 -3.99 -0.10 21.55
N VAL A 269 -3.73 1.07 22.15
CA VAL A 269 -4.75 1.86 22.85
C VAL A 269 -5.91 2.28 21.93
N TYR A 270 -5.64 2.42 20.62
CA TYR A 270 -6.64 2.79 19.60
C TYR A 270 -7.35 1.57 19.00
N PHE A 271 -6.82 0.36 19.21
CA PHE A 271 -7.25 -0.87 18.53
C PHE A 271 -8.15 -1.77 19.40
N LYS A 272 -8.78 -1.24 20.45
CA LYS A 272 -9.58 -2.05 21.39
C LYS A 272 -10.80 -2.73 20.76
N SER A 273 -11.31 -2.18 19.65
CA SER A 273 -12.55 -2.63 18.99
C SER A 273 -12.32 -3.37 17.67
N ILE A 274 -11.07 -3.58 17.25
CA ILE A 274 -10.80 -4.22 15.96
C ILE A 274 -11.17 -5.71 15.99
N LYS A 275 -11.49 -6.24 14.82
CA LYS A 275 -11.81 -7.65 14.58
C LYS A 275 -10.62 -8.43 14.02
N CYS A 276 -9.79 -7.77 13.21
CA CYS A 276 -8.64 -8.38 12.53
C CYS A 276 -7.37 -7.59 12.83
N LEU A 277 -6.33 -8.28 13.29
CA LEU A 277 -5.00 -7.70 13.55
C LEU A 277 -3.92 -8.52 12.85
N SER A 278 -3.25 -7.88 11.89
CA SER A 278 -1.97 -8.33 11.34
C SER A 278 -0.85 -7.55 12.04
N LEU A 279 0.15 -8.26 12.56
CA LEU A 279 1.19 -7.64 13.37
C LEU A 279 2.56 -8.24 13.06
N GLN A 280 3.46 -7.42 12.52
CA GLN A 280 4.89 -7.69 12.40
C GLN A 280 5.64 -6.79 13.39
N VAL A 281 6.37 -7.38 14.33
CA VAL A 281 7.20 -6.61 15.28
C VAL A 281 8.59 -7.23 15.32
N ASP A 282 9.57 -6.37 15.11
CA ASP A 282 10.98 -6.71 15.32
C ASP A 282 11.37 -6.23 16.73
N PHE A 283 11.46 -7.13 17.70
CA PHE A 283 11.70 -6.78 19.11
C PHE A 283 13.18 -6.62 19.41
N ASN A 284 13.77 -5.49 19.01
CA ASN A 284 15.18 -5.22 19.28
C ASN A 284 15.44 -4.56 20.66
N SER A 285 14.80 -5.04 21.75
CA SER A 285 15.10 -4.53 23.09
C SER A 285 15.37 -5.62 24.12
N LYS A 286 16.28 -5.32 25.04
CA LYS A 286 16.61 -6.13 26.23
C LYS A 286 15.53 -6.06 27.31
N GLU A 287 14.50 -5.24 27.11
CA GLU A 287 13.44 -4.96 28.07
C GLU A 287 12.23 -5.87 27.80
N GLU A 288 11.48 -6.22 28.84
CA GLU A 288 10.41 -7.22 28.76
C GLU A 288 9.41 -6.88 27.63
N PRO A 289 9.27 -7.73 26.60
CA PRO A 289 8.35 -7.45 25.49
C PRO A 289 6.92 -7.48 26.01
N GLY A 290 6.30 -6.30 26.09
CA GLY A 290 4.96 -6.15 26.62
C GLY A 290 4.42 -4.74 26.45
N TYR A 291 3.10 -4.62 26.39
CA TYR A 291 2.36 -3.35 26.41
C TYR A 291 1.81 -3.05 27.82
N ASP A 292 1.02 -2.00 28.01
CA ASP A 292 0.37 -1.75 29.31
C ASP A 292 -0.62 -2.87 29.67
N SER A 293 -0.68 -3.28 30.94
CA SER A 293 -1.54 -4.38 31.44
C SER A 293 -3.06 -4.13 31.33
N GLY A 294 -3.47 -2.95 30.87
CA GLY A 294 -4.87 -2.57 30.70
C GLY A 294 -5.45 -2.75 29.29
N ILE A 295 -4.69 -3.24 28.32
CA ILE A 295 -5.17 -3.41 26.95
C ILE A 295 -5.78 -4.81 26.78
N VAL A 296 -7.06 -4.85 26.41
CA VAL A 296 -7.79 -6.10 26.13
C VAL A 296 -8.52 -5.95 24.80
N PHE A 297 -8.31 -6.90 23.91
CA PHE A 297 -8.90 -6.96 22.57
C PHE A 297 -10.21 -7.75 22.60
N ASN A 298 -11.27 -7.13 23.13
CA ASN A 298 -12.55 -7.80 23.40
C ASN A 298 -13.35 -8.21 22.14
N HIS A 299 -12.94 -7.71 20.96
CA HIS A 299 -13.62 -7.91 19.68
C HIS A 299 -12.73 -8.62 18.65
N LEU A 300 -11.48 -8.92 18.99
CA LEU A 300 -10.54 -9.53 18.05
C LEU A 300 -10.94 -10.98 17.76
N GLU A 301 -11.23 -11.25 16.49
CA GLU A 301 -11.61 -12.56 15.96
C GLU A 301 -10.46 -13.19 15.18
N GLU A 302 -9.60 -12.39 14.54
CA GLU A 302 -8.48 -12.86 13.72
C GLU A 302 -7.17 -12.20 14.11
N LEU A 303 -6.14 -13.00 14.34
CA LEU A 303 -4.79 -12.54 14.69
C LEU A 303 -3.77 -13.23 13.78
N THR A 304 -2.98 -12.40 13.09
CA THR A 304 -1.93 -12.84 12.16
C THR A 304 -0.59 -12.24 12.57
N PRO A 305 0.14 -12.86 13.52
CA PRO A 305 1.45 -12.40 13.91
C PRO A 305 2.52 -12.87 12.90
N TYR A 306 3.39 -11.96 12.50
CA TYR A 306 4.59 -12.23 11.72
C TYR A 306 5.79 -12.28 12.66
N ILE A 307 6.38 -13.46 12.78
CA ILE A 307 7.51 -13.75 13.66
C ILE A 307 8.80 -13.50 12.87
N ASN A 308 9.60 -12.53 13.31
CA ASN A 308 10.94 -12.26 12.75
C ASN A 308 12.06 -12.36 13.78
N ASP A 309 11.72 -12.40 15.07
CA ASP A 309 12.65 -12.33 16.20
C ASP A 309 12.53 -13.58 17.09
N ALA A 310 13.59 -13.93 17.81
CA ALA A 310 13.59 -14.96 18.84
C ALA A 310 12.60 -14.64 19.99
N ASN A 311 12.26 -13.36 20.21
CA ASN A 311 11.48 -12.92 21.36
C ASN A 311 9.94 -13.02 21.21
N TRP A 312 9.45 -13.58 20.10
CA TRP A 312 8.05 -13.55 19.68
C TRP A 312 7.05 -14.18 20.65
N SER A 313 7.46 -15.19 21.41
CA SER A 313 6.56 -16.02 22.20
C SER A 313 5.93 -15.27 23.38
N LYS A 314 6.67 -14.35 24.00
CA LYS A 314 6.16 -13.52 25.11
C LYS A 314 5.04 -12.60 24.66
N LEU A 315 5.23 -11.88 23.55
CA LEU A 315 4.17 -11.03 23.00
C LEU A 315 2.98 -11.86 22.58
N LEU A 316 3.21 -12.96 21.85
CA LEU A 316 2.11 -13.81 21.40
C LEU A 316 1.30 -14.33 22.57
N PHE A 317 1.96 -14.86 23.60
CA PHE A 317 1.28 -15.34 24.81
C PHE A 317 0.38 -14.27 25.42
N ARG A 318 0.86 -13.03 25.48
CA ARG A 318 0.10 -11.90 25.99
C ARG A 318 -1.08 -11.53 25.10
N LEU A 319 -0.87 -11.40 23.79
CA LEU A 319 -1.94 -11.13 22.82
C LEU A 319 -3.04 -12.20 22.89
N LEU A 320 -2.67 -13.47 23.04
CA LEU A 320 -3.62 -14.57 23.20
C LEU A 320 -4.43 -14.44 24.50
N ASN A 321 -3.80 -14.08 25.61
CA ASN A 321 -4.48 -13.86 26.89
C ASN A 321 -5.44 -12.67 26.84
N ASP A 322 -5.07 -11.62 26.14
CA ASP A 322 -5.84 -10.38 26.01
C ASP A 322 -6.90 -10.44 24.88
N SER A 323 -7.00 -11.55 24.14
CA SER A 323 -7.92 -11.74 23.02
C SER A 323 -8.89 -12.92 23.25
N PRO A 324 -9.83 -12.81 24.21
CA PRO A 324 -10.66 -13.93 24.65
C PRO A 324 -11.62 -14.49 23.57
N LYS A 325 -11.96 -13.70 22.55
CA LYS A 325 -12.87 -14.09 21.46
C LYS A 325 -12.16 -14.52 20.18
N LEU A 326 -10.84 -14.71 20.22
CA LEU A 326 -10.07 -15.06 19.04
C LEU A 326 -10.53 -16.38 18.43
N ARG A 327 -10.84 -16.37 17.13
CA ARG A 327 -11.34 -17.52 16.35
C ARG A 327 -10.32 -18.04 15.35
N VAL A 328 -9.52 -17.16 14.77
CA VAL A 328 -8.51 -17.48 13.76
C VAL A 328 -7.15 -17.01 14.25
N LEU A 329 -6.19 -17.93 14.30
CA LEU A 329 -4.79 -17.62 14.54
C LEU A 329 -3.96 -18.09 13.34
N GLU A 330 -3.35 -17.16 12.61
CA GLU A 330 -2.47 -17.46 11.47
C GLU A 330 -1.05 -16.96 11.72
N ILE A 331 -0.16 -17.87 12.10
CA ILE A 331 1.24 -17.53 12.37
C ILE A 331 2.05 -17.66 11.09
N SER A 332 2.81 -16.63 10.74
CA SER A 332 3.76 -16.65 9.62
C SER A 332 5.15 -16.22 10.08
N ASN A 333 6.21 -16.83 9.54
CA ASN A 333 7.60 -16.37 9.71
C ASN A 333 8.10 -15.78 8.37
N SER A 334 9.08 -14.86 8.37
CA SER A 334 9.71 -14.37 7.14
C SER A 334 10.97 -15.15 6.76
N LYS A 335 11.43 -15.00 5.52
CA LYS A 335 12.70 -15.60 5.03
C LYS A 335 13.94 -14.82 5.47
N SER A 336 13.78 -13.66 6.10
CA SER A 336 14.86 -12.69 6.34
C SER A 336 15.62 -13.01 7.63
N PHE A 337 16.63 -13.87 7.56
CA PHE A 337 17.54 -14.16 8.67
C PHE A 337 18.70 -13.16 8.69
N TYR A 338 18.58 -12.10 9.49
CA TYR A 338 19.74 -11.49 10.14
C TYR A 338 19.66 -11.82 11.63
N LYS A 339 20.07 -13.05 11.99
CA LYS A 339 20.23 -13.50 13.38
C LYS A 339 21.47 -12.83 13.98
N GLU A 340 21.40 -11.54 14.32
CA GLU A 340 22.22 -11.06 15.44
C GLU A 340 21.57 -11.58 16.72
N LYS A 341 22.14 -12.63 17.32
CA LYS A 341 21.75 -13.10 18.65
C LYS A 341 22.05 -12.00 19.67
N ILE A 342 21.10 -11.09 19.88
CA ILE A 342 21.24 -10.06 20.91
C ILE A 342 20.74 -10.63 22.24
N GLY A 343 21.69 -11.13 23.05
CA GLY A 343 21.48 -11.43 24.47
C GLY A 343 20.84 -12.80 24.82
N GLU A 344 20.91 -13.15 26.11
CA GLU A 344 20.30 -14.34 26.70
C GLU A 344 18.79 -14.18 26.79
N TYR A 345 18.08 -14.38 25.69
CA TYR A 345 16.63 -14.51 25.74
C TYR A 345 16.22 -15.81 26.43
N LEU A 346 15.39 -15.70 27.46
CA LEU A 346 14.67 -16.84 28.04
C LEU A 346 13.27 -16.92 27.42
N PRO A 347 13.02 -17.89 26.52
CA PRO A 347 11.73 -18.09 25.89
C PRO A 347 10.62 -18.41 26.89
N VAL A 348 9.37 -18.19 26.49
CA VAL A 348 8.23 -18.62 27.30
C VAL A 348 8.31 -20.14 27.45
N SER A 349 8.39 -20.61 28.70
CA SER A 349 8.28 -22.04 28.98
C SER A 349 6.82 -22.47 28.85
N TRP A 350 6.37 -22.67 27.61
CA TRP A 350 5.03 -23.17 27.28
C TRP A 350 4.70 -24.47 28.02
N SER A 351 5.71 -25.31 28.24
CA SER A 351 5.63 -26.58 28.97
C SER A 351 5.40 -26.44 30.48
N LYS A 352 5.89 -25.37 31.13
CA LYS A 352 5.70 -25.11 32.57
C LYS A 352 4.47 -24.23 32.89
N ASN A 353 3.90 -23.54 31.89
CA ASN A 353 2.75 -22.64 32.05
C ASN A 353 1.37 -23.32 31.89
N GLN A 354 1.24 -24.60 32.26
CA GLN A 354 -0.03 -25.36 32.10
C GLN A 354 -1.22 -24.80 32.90
N GLY A 355 -0.97 -23.94 33.91
CA GLY A 355 -2.01 -23.24 34.68
C GLY A 355 -2.46 -21.89 34.08
N SER A 356 -1.84 -21.41 33.01
CA SER A 356 -2.09 -20.10 32.39
C SER A 356 -2.39 -20.25 30.89
N VAL A 357 -3.28 -21.18 30.55
CA VAL A 357 -3.70 -21.40 29.16
C VAL A 357 -4.58 -20.23 28.70
N PRO A 358 -4.30 -19.60 27.55
CA PRO A 358 -5.14 -18.53 27.04
C PRO A 358 -6.61 -18.94 26.89
N LYS A 359 -7.52 -18.09 27.37
CA LYS A 359 -8.97 -18.36 27.36
C LYS A 359 -9.50 -18.67 25.96
N CYS A 360 -8.90 -18.07 24.93
CA CYS A 360 -9.31 -18.30 23.54
C CYS A 360 -9.10 -19.76 23.09
N PHE A 361 -8.05 -20.44 23.56
CA PHE A 361 -7.84 -21.85 23.23
C PHE A 361 -8.98 -22.72 23.75
N LEU A 362 -9.43 -22.44 24.97
CA LEU A 362 -10.48 -23.23 25.61
C LEU A 362 -11.86 -23.00 25.00
N ASN A 363 -12.15 -21.79 24.51
CA ASN A 363 -13.53 -21.33 24.33
C ASN A 363 -13.90 -20.85 22.92
N SER A 364 -12.94 -20.45 22.07
CA SER A 364 -13.25 -19.69 20.85
C SER A 364 -12.38 -19.99 19.64
N LEU A 365 -11.15 -20.51 19.81
CA LEU A 365 -10.25 -20.75 18.69
C LEU A 365 -10.76 -21.89 17.78
N GLU A 366 -11.09 -21.56 16.53
CA GLU A 366 -11.68 -22.47 15.54
C GLU A 366 -10.69 -22.84 14.42
N THR A 367 -9.84 -21.90 14.02
CA THR A 367 -8.89 -22.10 12.92
C THR A 367 -7.48 -21.75 13.37
N PHE A 368 -6.56 -22.67 13.11
CA PHE A 368 -5.15 -22.47 13.37
C PHE A 368 -4.34 -22.74 12.10
N ARG A 369 -3.56 -21.75 11.68
CA ARG A 369 -2.70 -21.84 10.49
C ARG A 369 -1.30 -21.44 10.83
N VAL A 370 -0.36 -22.18 10.26
CA VAL A 370 1.06 -21.95 10.47
C VAL A 370 1.77 -22.05 9.13
N LYS A 371 2.56 -21.02 8.83
CA LYS A 371 3.48 -20.96 7.68
C LYS A 371 4.89 -20.77 8.21
N TRP A 372 5.60 -21.88 8.36
CA TRP A 372 6.98 -21.88 8.83
C TRP A 372 7.94 -22.11 7.66
N TYR A 373 8.92 -21.23 7.53
CA TYR A 373 10.05 -21.42 6.62
C TYR A 373 11.19 -22.18 7.31
N TYR A 374 11.36 -22.01 8.63
CA TYR A 374 12.30 -22.76 9.46
C TYR A 374 11.66 -22.96 10.84
N SER A 375 11.28 -24.18 11.20
CA SER A 375 10.78 -24.48 12.55
C SER A 375 11.41 -25.77 13.05
N GLU A 376 12.56 -25.63 13.69
CA GLU A 376 13.25 -26.73 14.36
C GLU A 376 13.48 -26.44 15.85
N GLU A 377 13.02 -25.28 16.33
CA GLU A 377 13.26 -24.85 17.71
C GLU A 377 12.27 -25.57 18.65
N GLN A 378 12.75 -25.99 19.83
CA GLN A 378 11.93 -26.72 20.82
C GLN A 378 10.70 -25.89 21.24
N GLU A 379 10.82 -24.58 21.23
CA GLU A 379 9.76 -23.63 21.55
C GLU A 379 8.55 -23.74 20.61
N ASP A 380 8.79 -23.89 19.29
CA ASP A 380 7.73 -24.07 18.29
C ASP A 380 6.94 -25.35 18.56
N ARG A 381 7.64 -26.44 18.89
CA ARG A 381 7.04 -27.73 19.20
C ARG A 381 6.24 -27.69 20.50
N ASP A 382 6.78 -27.02 21.52
CA ASP A 382 6.09 -26.85 22.80
C ASP A 382 4.82 -26.00 22.64
N PHE A 383 4.86 -24.96 21.81
CA PHE A 383 3.69 -24.12 21.50
C PHE A 383 2.61 -24.90 20.72
N LEU A 384 2.99 -25.66 19.69
CA LEU A 384 2.04 -26.53 18.98
C LEU A 384 1.41 -27.56 19.92
N SER A 385 2.22 -28.19 20.77
CA SER A 385 1.75 -29.16 21.76
C SER A 385 0.73 -28.52 22.70
N LEU A 386 0.97 -27.29 23.14
CA LEU A 386 0.02 -26.54 23.97
C LEU A 386 -1.31 -26.28 23.24
N ILE A 387 -1.27 -25.83 21.99
CA ILE A 387 -2.49 -25.63 21.17
C ILE A 387 -3.24 -26.95 21.03
N PHE A 388 -2.61 -28.00 20.54
CA PHE A 388 -3.30 -29.27 20.27
C PHE A 388 -3.83 -29.94 21.55
N LYS A 389 -3.19 -29.71 22.70
CA LYS A 389 -3.65 -30.23 23.98
C LYS A 389 -4.85 -29.45 24.54
N HIS A 390 -4.95 -28.14 24.28
CA HIS A 390 -5.91 -27.27 24.97
C HIS A 390 -6.95 -26.60 24.07
N ALA A 391 -6.75 -26.55 22.75
CA ALA A 391 -7.67 -25.91 21.81
C ALA A 391 -8.91 -26.77 21.56
N ARG A 392 -9.97 -26.59 22.36
CA ARG A 392 -11.15 -27.48 22.35
C ARG A 392 -12.12 -27.23 21.21
N CYS A 393 -12.12 -26.02 20.66
CA CYS A 393 -13.04 -25.60 19.60
C CYS A 393 -12.44 -25.69 18.19
N LEU A 394 -11.24 -26.26 18.07
CA LEU A 394 -10.46 -26.26 16.82
C LEU A 394 -11.13 -27.14 15.76
N LYS A 395 -11.44 -26.54 14.61
CA LYS A 395 -12.12 -27.18 13.46
C LYS A 395 -11.20 -27.37 12.26
N SER A 396 -10.28 -26.44 12.04
CA SER A 396 -9.40 -26.43 10.87
C SER A 396 -7.97 -26.15 11.29
N THR A 397 -7.04 -26.97 10.76
CA THR A 397 -5.61 -26.81 10.98
C THR A 397 -4.85 -26.91 9.66
N SER A 398 -3.88 -26.03 9.45
CA SER A 398 -2.98 -26.09 8.30
C SER A 398 -1.57 -25.74 8.75
N ILE A 399 -0.65 -26.69 8.60
CA ILE A 399 0.77 -26.49 8.86
C ILE A 399 1.49 -26.61 7.53
N LEU A 400 2.04 -25.51 7.04
CA LEU A 400 2.82 -25.46 5.82
C LEU A 400 4.29 -25.26 6.21
N HIS A 401 5.09 -26.29 5.94
CA HIS A 401 6.55 -26.18 5.88
C HIS A 401 6.95 -25.91 4.43
N ARG A 402 7.72 -24.84 4.19
CA ARG A 402 8.21 -24.48 2.85
C ARG A 402 9.71 -24.42 2.76
#